data_AF-X1IQN3-F1
#
_entry.id   AF-X1IQN3-F1
#
_cell.length_a   1.000
_cell.length_b   1.000
_cell.length_c   1.000
_cell.angle_alpha   90.00
_cell.angle_beta   90.00
_cell.angle_gamma   90.00
#
_symmetry.space_group_name_H-M   'P 1'
#
loop_
_entity.id
_entity.type
_entity.pdbx_description
1 polymer ?
#
loop_
_entity_poly.entity_id
_entity_poly.type
_entity_poly.pdbx_seq_one_letter_code
_entity_poly.pdbx_strand_id
1 'polypeptide(L)'
;PTSFSAIFWITTIIGVVLSILLTRFTYKRALKAMRTVTSSAALETKKKTTSKKKPEKEIEVLIKIRSPIKAYIHKDLSTTTRDIQTFMFVIMPFILPFMTLIPILTSVSGIGASYYEDYIVIWAFLTMYQPMISMMLISGFLNMEDTGAEILSSLPINPRDQAKAKLFLVGSIQTISYFLPIFLFIGNPEFLNYLLSFITWYPVVLTLLLSMFQLKIRFFGRMKYKF
;
A
#
# COMPACT_ATOMS: atom_id res chain seq x y z
N PRO A 1 0.72 39.78 -9.03
CA PRO A 1 0.12 39.04 -10.16
C PRO A 1 -1.13 38.27 -9.71
N THR A 2 -2.30 38.91 -9.76
CA THR A 2 -3.56 38.44 -9.15
C THR A 2 -4.67 38.23 -10.17
N SER A 3 -4.40 37.48 -11.23
CA SER A 3 -5.44 36.98 -12.13
C SER A 3 -5.16 35.52 -12.51
N PHE A 4 -5.78 34.61 -11.76
CA PHE A 4 -5.83 33.21 -12.17
C PHE A 4 -6.67 33.09 -13.44
N SER A 5 -6.14 32.42 -14.46
CA SER A 5 -6.84 32.18 -15.72
C SER A 5 -8.17 31.45 -15.48
N ALA A 6 -9.23 31.81 -16.21
CA ALA A 6 -10.55 31.19 -16.10
C ALA A 6 -10.52 29.66 -16.31
N ILE A 7 -9.54 29.16 -17.06
CA ILE A 7 -9.29 27.73 -17.29
C ILE A 7 -8.94 26.98 -15.99
N PHE A 8 -8.21 27.61 -15.06
CA PHE A 8 -7.91 27.01 -13.77
C PHE A 8 -9.17 26.82 -12.91
N TRP A 9 -10.08 27.78 -12.95
CA TRP A 9 -11.36 27.68 -12.23
C TRP A 9 -12.24 26.57 -12.82
N ILE A 10 -12.32 26.48 -14.15
CA ILE A 10 -13.10 25.44 -14.82
C ILE A 10 -12.58 24.04 -14.48
N THR A 11 -11.26 23.83 -14.59
CA THR A 11 -10.63 22.53 -14.26
C THR A 11 -10.78 22.17 -12.78
N THR A 12 -10.67 23.15 -11.88
CA THR A 12 -10.88 22.94 -10.44
C THR A 12 -12.32 22.57 -10.13
N ILE A 13 -13.30 23.26 -10.72
CA ILE A 13 -14.73 22.95 -10.53
C ILE A 13 -15.04 21.55 -11.05
N ILE A 14 -14.53 21.17 -12.23
CA ILE A 14 -14.69 19.82 -12.78
C ILE A 14 -14.10 18.79 -11.83
N GLY A 15 -12.88 19.03 -11.31
CA GLY A 15 -12.23 18.14 -10.35
C GLY A 15 -13.03 17.97 -9.05
N VAL A 16 -13.58 19.06 -8.51
CA VAL A 16 -14.42 19.05 -7.30
C VAL A 16 -15.71 18.26 -7.55
N VAL A 17 -16.40 18.50 -8.67
CA VAL A 17 -17.62 17.77 -9.02
C VAL A 17 -17.34 16.28 -9.19
N LEU A 18 -16.25 15.93 -9.88
CA LEU A 18 -15.84 14.54 -10.07
C LEU A 18 -15.53 13.87 -8.71
N SER A 19 -14.82 14.56 -7.83
CA SER A 19 -14.50 14.10 -6.48
C SER A 19 -15.75 13.86 -5.64
N ILE A 20 -16.74 14.76 -5.69
CA ILE A 20 -18.02 14.60 -4.99
C ILE A 20 -18.78 13.38 -5.53
N LEU A 21 -18.82 13.19 -6.86
CA LEU A 21 -19.49 12.04 -7.48
C LEU A 21 -18.83 10.72 -7.08
N LEU A 22 -17.50 10.64 -7.15
CA LEU A 22 -16.72 9.48 -6.72
C LEU A 22 -16.96 9.18 -5.24
N THR A 23 -16.88 10.19 -4.38
CA THR A 23 -17.11 10.04 -2.93
C THR A 23 -18.52 9.53 -2.64
N ARG A 24 -19.53 10.07 -3.33
CA ARG A 24 -20.92 9.63 -3.14
C ARG A 24 -21.13 8.19 -3.63
N PHE A 25 -20.47 7.80 -4.71
CA PHE A 25 -20.52 6.44 -5.25
C PHE A 25 -19.87 5.42 -4.32
N THR A 26 -18.65 5.71 -3.86
CA THR A 26 -17.93 4.85 -2.90
C THR A 26 -18.67 4.74 -1.58
N TYR A 27 -19.23 5.86 -1.08
CA TYR A 27 -20.05 5.88 0.14
C TYR A 27 -21.29 4.98 0.02
N LYS A 28 -22.04 5.07 -1.08
CA LYS A 28 -23.21 4.20 -1.31
C LYS A 28 -22.82 2.72 -1.37
N ARG A 29 -21.69 2.40 -2.02
CA ARG A 29 -21.18 1.02 -2.08
C ARG A 29 -20.73 0.51 -0.70
N ALA A 30 -20.02 1.34 0.06
CA ALA A 30 -19.60 1.03 1.42
C ALA A 30 -20.81 0.76 2.33
N LEU A 31 -21.83 1.64 2.30
CA LEU A 31 -23.07 1.45 3.04
C LEU A 31 -23.78 0.14 2.65
N LYS A 32 -23.83 -0.19 1.37
CA LYS A 32 -24.46 -1.44 0.90
C LYS A 32 -23.69 -2.66 1.42
N ALA A 33 -22.36 -2.66 1.33
CA ALA A 33 -21.52 -3.74 1.84
C ALA A 33 -21.65 -3.90 3.37
N MET A 34 -21.60 -2.79 4.11
CA MET A 34 -21.81 -2.80 5.56
C MET A 34 -23.20 -3.33 5.92
N ARG A 35 -24.26 -2.85 5.25
CA ARG A 35 -25.62 -3.38 5.47
C ARG A 35 -25.72 -4.87 5.22
N THR A 36 -25.09 -5.40 4.18
CA THR A 36 -25.07 -6.85 3.90
C THR A 36 -24.37 -7.64 5.00
N VAL A 37 -23.23 -7.16 5.52
CA VAL A 37 -22.51 -7.83 6.61
C VAL A 37 -23.31 -7.75 7.93
N THR A 38 -23.85 -6.57 8.26
CA THR A 38 -24.66 -6.38 9.48
C THR A 38 -25.98 -7.16 9.41
N SER A 39 -26.66 -7.17 8.25
CA SER A 39 -27.91 -7.93 8.09
C SER A 39 -27.68 -9.43 8.10
N SER A 40 -26.56 -9.90 7.53
CA SER A 40 -26.19 -11.32 7.56
C SER A 40 -25.83 -11.75 8.99
N ALA A 41 -25.09 -10.93 9.74
CA ALA A 41 -24.79 -11.19 11.15
C ALA A 41 -26.07 -11.17 12.03
N ALA A 42 -27.02 -10.26 11.75
CA ALA A 42 -28.30 -10.19 12.43
C ALA A 42 -29.24 -11.37 12.08
N LEU A 43 -29.19 -11.85 10.84
CA LEU A 43 -29.93 -13.02 10.38
C LEU A 43 -29.34 -14.31 10.96
N GLU A 44 -28.01 -14.43 11.06
CA GLU A 44 -27.33 -15.56 11.71
C GLU A 44 -27.60 -15.63 13.21
N THR A 45 -27.62 -14.48 13.91
CA THR A 45 -27.99 -14.42 15.33
C THR A 45 -29.45 -14.81 15.55
N LYS A 46 -30.40 -14.32 14.72
CA LYS A 46 -31.81 -14.77 14.80
C LYS A 46 -32.00 -16.26 14.47
N LYS A 47 -31.21 -16.81 13.54
CA LYS A 47 -31.25 -18.25 13.19
C LYS A 47 -30.73 -19.13 14.34
N LYS A 48 -29.73 -18.67 15.10
CA LYS A 48 -29.25 -19.36 16.32
C LYS A 48 -30.30 -19.40 17.44
N THR A 49 -31.13 -18.37 17.59
CA THR A 49 -32.17 -18.33 18.64
C THR A 49 -33.41 -19.16 18.31
N THR A 50 -33.66 -19.48 17.03
CA THR A 50 -34.85 -20.21 16.56
C THR A 50 -34.57 -21.62 16.02
N SER A 51 -33.31 -21.98 15.78
CA SER A 51 -32.96 -23.33 15.35
C SER A 51 -32.91 -24.28 16.55
N LYS A 52 -34.00 -25.02 16.76
CA LYS A 52 -33.99 -26.29 17.51
C LYS A 52 -32.71 -27.07 17.18
N LYS A 53 -32.01 -27.55 18.21
CA LYS A 53 -30.85 -28.44 18.17
C LYS A 53 -30.97 -29.42 16.98
N LYS A 54 -30.29 -29.11 15.88
CA LYS A 54 -29.93 -30.13 14.89
C LYS A 54 -28.60 -30.72 15.35
N PRO A 55 -28.41 -32.05 15.28
CA PRO A 55 -27.17 -32.68 15.66
C PRO A 55 -26.04 -32.01 14.89
N GLU A 56 -25.05 -31.56 15.64
CA GLU A 56 -23.85 -30.89 15.17
C GLU A 56 -23.16 -31.84 14.19
N LYS A 57 -23.29 -31.56 12.89
CA LYS A 57 -22.49 -32.28 11.90
C LYS A 57 -21.04 -31.91 12.20
N GLU A 58 -20.21 -32.92 12.40
CA GLU A 58 -18.77 -32.77 12.54
C GLU A 58 -18.28 -31.79 11.47
N ILE A 59 -17.72 -30.68 11.93
CA ILE A 59 -17.14 -29.69 11.05
C ILE A 59 -15.93 -30.38 10.44
N GLU A 60 -16.08 -30.92 9.23
CA GLU A 60 -14.95 -31.36 8.41
C GLU A 60 -14.10 -30.12 8.11
N VAL A 61 -13.17 -29.81 9.01
CA VAL A 61 -12.18 -28.77 8.79
C VAL A 61 -11.25 -29.32 7.71
N LEU A 62 -11.50 -28.93 6.47
CA LEU A 62 -10.62 -29.20 5.35
C LEU A 62 -9.29 -28.45 5.56
N ILE A 63 -8.35 -29.10 6.25
CA ILE A 63 -7.00 -28.57 6.47
C ILE A 63 -6.26 -28.61 5.13
N LYS A 64 -6.29 -27.49 4.40
CA LYS A 64 -5.47 -27.32 3.20
C LYS A 64 -4.04 -27.00 3.63
N ILE A 65 -3.12 -27.94 3.42
CA ILE A 65 -1.69 -27.72 3.63
C ILE A 65 -1.22 -26.66 2.63
N ARG A 66 -0.72 -25.53 3.14
CA ARG A 66 -0.09 -24.47 2.34
C ARG A 66 1.37 -24.34 2.75
N SER A 67 2.23 -23.89 1.82
CA SER A 67 3.61 -23.58 2.16
C SER A 67 3.66 -22.44 3.19
N PRO A 68 4.58 -22.48 4.17
CA PRO A 68 4.65 -21.49 5.25
C PRO A 68 4.74 -20.04 4.73
N ILE A 69 5.57 -19.80 3.71
CA ILE A 69 5.74 -18.48 3.10
C ILE A 69 4.42 -17.95 2.52
N LYS A 70 3.67 -18.79 1.79
CA LYS A 70 2.38 -18.39 1.20
C LYS A 70 1.32 -18.16 2.28
N ALA A 71 1.39 -18.92 3.38
CA ALA A 71 0.51 -18.71 4.52
C ALA A 71 0.79 -17.35 5.20
N TYR A 72 2.06 -16.98 5.41
CA TYR A 72 2.44 -15.68 5.95
C TYR A 72 2.02 -14.52 5.05
N ILE A 73 2.26 -14.62 3.73
CA ILE A 73 1.83 -13.58 2.77
C ILE A 73 0.31 -13.41 2.80
N HIS A 74 -0.43 -14.52 2.79
CA HIS A 74 -1.90 -14.46 2.79
C HIS A 74 -2.45 -13.89 4.10
N LYS A 75 -1.86 -14.27 5.23
CA LYS A 75 -2.18 -13.70 6.54
C LYS A 75 -1.94 -12.18 6.53
N ASP A 76 -0.76 -11.74 6.14
CA ASP A 76 -0.39 -10.32 6.18
C ASP A 76 -1.29 -9.50 5.25
N LEU A 77 -1.54 -9.94 4.00
CA LEU A 77 -2.47 -9.26 3.10
C LEU A 77 -3.91 -9.22 3.64
N SER A 78 -4.38 -10.32 4.24
CA SER A 78 -5.73 -10.34 4.84
C SER A 78 -5.82 -9.38 6.02
N THR A 79 -4.77 -9.27 6.84
CA THR A 79 -4.73 -8.33 7.96
C THR A 79 -4.63 -6.89 7.46
N THR A 80 -3.90 -6.63 6.37
CA THR A 80 -3.83 -5.30 5.72
C THR A 80 -5.22 -4.82 5.35
N THR A 81 -6.09 -5.68 4.84
CA THR A 81 -7.46 -5.28 4.45
C THR A 81 -8.39 -5.01 5.64
N ARG A 82 -8.00 -5.39 6.85
CA ARG A 82 -8.83 -5.27 8.07
C ARG A 82 -8.45 -4.07 8.93
N ASP A 83 -7.19 -3.62 8.88
CA ASP A 83 -6.70 -2.45 9.60
C ASP A 83 -6.45 -1.29 8.64
N ILE A 84 -7.15 -0.17 8.87
CA ILE A 84 -7.05 1.04 8.05
C ILE A 84 -5.64 1.65 8.08
N GLN A 85 -4.94 1.57 9.22
CA GLN A 85 -3.59 2.13 9.33
C GLN A 85 -2.62 1.34 8.47
N THR A 86 -2.64 0.02 8.58
CA THR A 86 -1.78 -0.82 7.74
C THR A 86 -2.18 -0.77 6.27
N PHE A 87 -3.47 -0.67 5.96
CA PHE A 87 -3.94 -0.44 4.61
C PHE A 87 -3.36 0.85 4.01
N MET A 88 -3.34 1.95 4.78
CA MET A 88 -2.71 3.20 4.35
C MET A 88 -1.21 3.04 4.12
N PHE A 89 -0.48 2.30 4.96
CA PHE A 89 0.94 2.03 4.72
C PHE A 89 1.21 1.26 3.43
N VAL A 90 0.25 0.45 2.95
CA VAL A 90 0.35 -0.26 1.67
C VAL A 90 -0.05 0.62 0.48
N ILE A 91 -1.08 1.44 0.62
CA ILE A 91 -1.60 2.27 -0.48
C ILE A 91 -0.79 3.54 -0.72
N MET A 92 -0.33 4.21 0.33
CA MET A 92 0.41 5.48 0.22
C MET A 92 1.67 5.41 -0.66
N PRO A 93 2.48 4.33 -0.63
CA PRO A 93 3.54 4.08 -1.60
C PRO A 93 3.12 4.26 -3.06
N PHE A 94 1.89 3.87 -3.42
CA PHE A 94 1.39 4.06 -4.77
C PHE A 94 0.94 5.49 -5.01
N ILE A 95 0.32 6.16 -4.04
CA ILE A 95 -0.26 7.50 -4.21
C ILE A 95 0.82 8.60 -4.22
N LEU A 96 1.81 8.51 -3.32
CA LEU A 96 2.79 9.56 -3.08
C LEU A 96 3.60 9.98 -4.32
N PRO A 97 4.11 9.06 -5.15
CA PRO A 97 4.79 9.43 -6.39
C PRO A 97 3.89 10.20 -7.36
N PHE A 98 2.60 9.86 -7.48
CA PHE A 98 1.67 10.59 -8.34
C PHE A 98 1.35 11.98 -7.80
N MET A 99 1.19 12.11 -6.47
CA MET A 99 0.96 13.41 -5.83
C MET A 99 2.10 14.41 -6.09
N THR A 100 3.32 13.93 -6.26
CA THR A 100 4.49 14.78 -6.53
C THR A 100 4.70 15.01 -8.03
N LEU A 101 4.56 13.98 -8.87
CA LEU A 101 4.86 14.07 -10.30
C LEU A 101 3.76 14.74 -11.12
N ILE A 102 2.47 14.56 -10.79
CA ILE A 102 1.38 15.18 -11.56
C ILE A 102 1.45 16.72 -11.53
N PRO A 103 1.63 17.39 -10.37
CA PRO A 103 1.76 18.84 -10.34
C PRO A 103 2.97 19.36 -11.14
N ILE A 104 4.10 18.64 -11.10
CA ILE A 104 5.31 19.00 -11.85
C ILE A 104 5.01 18.96 -13.36
N LEU A 105 4.41 17.86 -13.83
CA LEU A 105 4.08 17.65 -15.24
C LEU A 105 3.01 18.62 -15.78
N THR A 106 2.12 19.09 -14.91
CA THR A 106 0.99 19.96 -15.29
C THR A 106 1.25 21.45 -15.03
N SER A 107 2.43 21.81 -14.50
CA SER A 107 2.76 23.19 -14.19
C SER A 107 2.83 24.06 -15.45
N VAL A 108 2.43 25.34 -15.35
CA VAL A 108 2.30 26.27 -16.48
C VAL A 108 3.63 26.57 -17.18
N SER A 109 4.76 26.43 -16.48
CA SER A 109 6.11 26.50 -17.06
C SER A 109 6.43 25.29 -17.95
N GLY A 110 5.69 24.18 -17.80
CA GLY A 110 5.93 22.92 -18.48
C GLY A 110 7.32 22.36 -18.17
N ILE A 111 7.52 21.09 -18.50
CA ILE A 111 8.84 20.60 -18.87
C ILE A 111 9.18 21.37 -20.16
N GLY A 112 10.11 22.33 -20.12
CA GLY A 112 10.24 23.30 -21.21
C GLY A 112 11.36 24.32 -21.15
N ALA A 113 12.07 24.46 -20.02
CA ALA A 113 13.25 25.33 -19.94
C ALA A 113 14.48 24.64 -20.54
N SER A 114 14.79 23.42 -20.08
CA SER A 114 15.78 22.52 -20.66
C SER A 114 15.57 21.10 -20.13
N TYR A 115 15.81 20.08 -20.98
CA TYR A 115 15.69 18.67 -20.59
C TYR A 115 16.46 18.35 -19.29
N TYR A 116 17.64 18.94 -19.12
CA TYR A 116 18.49 18.71 -17.95
C TYR A 116 17.88 19.23 -16.64
N GLU A 117 17.27 20.42 -16.66
CA GLU A 117 16.63 20.98 -15.46
C GLU A 117 15.41 20.15 -15.04
N ASP A 118 14.56 19.80 -16.01
CA ASP A 118 13.37 18.99 -15.76
C ASP A 118 13.73 17.59 -15.24
N TYR A 119 14.77 16.99 -15.83
CA TYR A 119 15.32 15.72 -15.40
C TYR A 119 15.82 15.76 -13.95
N ILE A 120 16.60 16.79 -13.59
CA ILE A 120 17.14 16.95 -12.22
C ILE A 120 16.00 17.12 -11.22
N VAL A 121 14.97 17.92 -11.54
CA VAL A 121 13.82 18.13 -10.66
C VAL A 121 13.06 16.83 -10.45
N ILE A 122 12.71 16.12 -11.52
CA ILE A 122 11.99 14.83 -11.43
C ILE A 122 12.81 13.84 -10.62
N TRP A 123 14.11 13.72 -10.89
CA TRP A 123 15.01 12.83 -10.18
C TRP A 123 15.14 13.18 -8.69
N ALA A 124 15.25 14.46 -8.34
CA ALA A 124 15.33 14.93 -6.95
C ALA A 124 14.06 14.59 -6.17
N PHE A 125 12.88 14.81 -6.75
CA PHE A 125 11.63 14.39 -6.12
C PHE A 125 11.55 12.87 -6.01
N LEU A 126 11.93 12.15 -7.08
CA LEU A 126 11.93 10.69 -7.10
C LEU A 126 12.77 10.08 -5.98
N THR A 127 13.93 10.68 -5.71
CA THR A 127 14.86 10.24 -4.68
C THR A 127 14.41 10.63 -3.27
N MET A 128 13.87 11.83 -3.10
CA MET A 128 13.45 12.36 -1.79
C MET A 128 12.40 11.50 -1.09
N TYR A 129 11.44 10.91 -1.82
CA TYR A 129 10.37 10.13 -1.20
C TYR A 129 10.72 8.65 -0.97
N GLN A 130 11.77 8.10 -1.59
CA GLN A 130 12.11 6.67 -1.44
C GLN A 130 12.37 6.25 0.01
N PRO A 131 13.11 7.03 0.82
CA PRO A 131 13.29 6.71 2.23
C PRO A 131 11.97 6.68 3.00
N MET A 132 11.08 7.61 2.70
CA MET A 132 9.77 7.69 3.33
C MET A 132 8.91 6.48 2.97
N ILE A 133 8.83 6.11 1.68
CA ILE A 133 8.07 4.93 1.23
C ILE A 133 8.64 3.65 1.86
N SER A 134 9.96 3.48 1.84
CA SER A 134 10.63 2.31 2.42
C SER A 134 10.31 2.19 3.90
N MET A 135 10.44 3.29 4.66
CA MET A 135 10.12 3.31 6.09
C MET A 135 8.64 3.07 6.36
N MET A 136 7.71 3.60 5.56
CA MET A 136 6.27 3.35 5.71
C MET A 136 5.92 1.88 5.53
N LEU A 137 6.41 1.23 4.47
CA LEU A 137 6.15 -0.18 4.21
C LEU A 137 6.72 -1.08 5.31
N ILE A 138 7.98 -0.83 5.69
CA ILE A 138 8.65 -1.57 6.77
C ILE A 138 7.95 -1.29 8.11
N SER A 139 7.46 -0.07 8.33
CA SER A 139 6.69 0.27 9.51
C SER A 139 5.41 -0.55 9.59
N GLY A 140 4.60 -0.50 8.54
CA GLY A 140 3.33 -1.21 8.44
C GLY A 140 3.48 -2.71 8.62
N PHE A 141 4.31 -3.37 7.80
CA PHE A 141 4.37 -4.84 7.83
C PHE A 141 5.04 -5.42 9.07
N LEU A 142 6.02 -4.74 9.69
CA LEU A 142 6.65 -5.25 10.91
C LEU A 142 5.80 -4.96 12.16
N ASN A 143 5.04 -3.86 12.21
CA ASN A 143 4.18 -3.55 13.36
C ASN A 143 2.89 -4.39 13.40
N MET A 144 2.49 -5.00 12.29
CA MET A 144 1.35 -5.93 12.25
C MET A 144 1.49 -7.12 13.22
N GLU A 145 2.72 -7.46 13.61
CA GLU A 145 2.97 -8.57 14.54
C GLU A 145 2.65 -8.22 15.99
N ASP A 146 2.79 -6.94 16.35
CA ASP A 146 2.43 -6.47 17.69
C ASP A 146 0.92 -6.62 17.94
N THR A 147 0.12 -6.54 16.87
CA THR A 147 -1.33 -6.75 16.91
C THR A 147 -1.64 -8.24 16.89
N GLY A 148 -1.84 -8.84 18.07
CA GLY A 148 -2.09 -10.28 18.22
C GLY A 148 -0.85 -11.12 18.53
N ALA A 149 0.21 -10.49 19.05
CA ALA A 149 1.46 -11.15 19.44
C ALA A 149 1.25 -12.36 20.38
N GLU A 150 0.26 -12.30 21.27
CA GLU A 150 -0.06 -13.41 22.19
C GLU A 150 -0.51 -14.68 21.46
N ILE A 151 -1.34 -14.54 20.42
CA ILE A 151 -1.80 -15.66 19.60
C ILE A 151 -0.67 -16.19 18.71
N LEU A 152 0.23 -15.33 18.27
CA LEU A 152 1.38 -15.73 17.45
C LEU A 152 2.46 -16.42 18.28
N SER A 153 2.63 -16.04 19.55
CA SER A 153 3.62 -16.63 20.44
C SER A 153 3.34 -18.10 20.80
N SER A 154 2.07 -18.52 20.74
CA SER A 154 1.67 -19.91 21.00
C SER A 154 1.75 -20.81 19.77
N LEU A 155 1.99 -20.25 18.58
CA LEU A 155 2.11 -20.99 17.34
C LEU A 155 3.58 -21.35 17.07
N PRO A 156 3.88 -22.53 16.50
CA PRO A 156 5.23 -22.89 16.07
C PRO A 156 5.60 -22.08 14.82
N ILE A 157 6.11 -20.87 15.02
CA ILE A 157 6.49 -19.93 13.95
C ILE A 157 8.00 -19.99 13.74
N ASN A 158 8.42 -20.19 12.49
CA ASN A 158 9.82 -20.04 12.12
C ASN A 158 10.10 -18.56 11.74
N PRO A 159 10.86 -17.80 12.54
CA PRO A 159 11.09 -16.37 12.29
C PRO A 159 11.82 -16.11 10.97
N ARG A 160 12.61 -17.07 10.47
CA ARG A 160 13.33 -16.94 9.20
C ARG A 160 12.38 -16.95 8.00
N ASP A 161 11.39 -17.84 8.01
CA ASP A 161 10.43 -17.95 6.91
C ASP A 161 9.45 -16.78 6.89
N GLN A 162 9.13 -16.26 8.08
CA GLN A 162 8.34 -15.03 8.26
C GLN A 162 9.09 -13.80 7.72
N ALA A 163 10.36 -13.62 8.08
CA ALA A 163 11.17 -12.51 7.56
C ALA A 163 11.32 -12.56 6.04
N LYS A 164 11.55 -13.76 5.46
CA LYS A 164 11.59 -13.96 4.00
C LYS A 164 10.27 -13.59 3.34
N ALA A 165 9.14 -14.04 3.89
CA ALA A 165 7.83 -13.72 3.37
C ALA A 165 7.56 -12.21 3.36
N LYS A 166 7.90 -11.51 4.46
CA LYS A 166 7.74 -10.06 4.56
C LYS A 166 8.65 -9.30 3.61
N LEU A 167 9.91 -9.67 3.50
CA LEU A 167 10.85 -9.03 2.60
C LEU A 167 10.41 -9.19 1.15
N PHE A 168 9.93 -10.37 0.77
CA PHE A 168 9.35 -10.61 -0.55
C PHE A 168 8.13 -9.72 -0.82
N LEU A 169 7.21 -9.63 0.15
CA LEU A 169 5.99 -8.85 0.04
C LEU A 169 6.29 -7.34 -0.06
N VAL A 170 7.09 -6.82 0.87
CA VAL A 170 7.53 -5.42 0.91
C VAL A 170 8.31 -5.06 -0.36
N GLY A 171 9.24 -5.91 -0.79
CA GLY A 171 10.01 -5.71 -2.01
C GLY A 171 9.12 -5.69 -3.26
N SER A 172 8.12 -6.55 -3.33
CA SER A 172 7.16 -6.57 -4.44
C SER A 172 6.34 -5.27 -4.50
N ILE A 173 5.82 -4.81 -3.35
CA ILE A 173 5.04 -3.56 -3.29
C ILE A 173 5.91 -2.35 -3.64
N GLN A 174 7.12 -2.26 -3.07
CA GLN A 174 8.09 -1.19 -3.36
C GLN A 174 8.40 -1.12 -4.85
N THR A 175 8.63 -2.28 -5.48
CA THR A 175 8.97 -2.36 -6.91
C THR A 175 7.83 -1.86 -7.78
N ILE A 176 6.61 -2.34 -7.53
CA ILE A 176 5.44 -1.90 -8.31
C ILE A 176 5.22 -0.40 -8.10
N SER A 177 5.24 0.07 -6.85
CA SER A 177 5.10 1.50 -6.49
C SER A 177 6.17 2.37 -7.17
N TYR A 178 7.41 1.89 -7.27
CA TYR A 178 8.51 2.61 -7.88
C TYR A 178 8.34 2.78 -9.40
N PHE A 179 7.95 1.73 -10.12
CA PHE A 179 7.83 1.76 -11.58
C PHE A 179 6.48 2.32 -12.06
N LEU A 180 5.43 2.30 -11.24
CA LEU A 180 4.09 2.78 -11.61
C LEU A 180 4.05 4.22 -12.17
N PRO A 181 4.82 5.20 -11.68
CA PRO A 181 4.75 6.58 -12.17
C PRO A 181 5.35 6.77 -13.57
N ILE A 182 6.11 5.80 -14.09
CA ILE A 182 6.67 5.85 -15.44
C ILE A 182 5.57 5.97 -16.50
N PHE A 183 4.37 5.44 -16.22
CA PHE A 183 3.23 5.54 -17.13
C PHE A 183 2.84 7.00 -17.43
N LEU A 184 3.16 7.95 -16.56
CA LEU A 184 2.92 9.38 -16.82
C LEU A 184 3.79 9.95 -17.94
N PHE A 185 4.92 9.32 -18.26
CA PHE A 185 5.92 9.83 -19.20
C PHE A 185 5.79 9.26 -20.61
N ILE A 186 4.84 8.35 -20.87
CA ILE A 186 4.70 7.65 -22.18
C ILE A 186 4.51 8.62 -23.36
N GLY A 187 3.86 9.77 -23.12
CA GLY A 187 3.66 10.78 -24.16
C GLY A 187 4.84 11.72 -24.40
N ASN A 188 5.93 11.60 -23.63
CA ASN A 188 7.08 12.50 -23.70
C ASN A 188 8.13 11.95 -24.69
N PRO A 189 8.71 12.78 -25.58
CA PRO A 189 9.76 12.34 -26.50
C PRO A 189 10.98 11.74 -25.78
N GLU A 190 11.25 12.16 -24.55
CA GLU A 190 12.38 11.72 -23.73
C GLU A 190 12.04 10.52 -22.82
N PHE A 191 10.94 9.81 -23.10
CA PHE A 191 10.48 8.67 -22.30
C PHE A 191 11.56 7.62 -22.04
N LEU A 192 12.37 7.29 -23.05
CA LEU A 192 13.44 6.29 -22.93
C LEU A 192 14.48 6.71 -21.90
N ASN A 193 14.82 8.00 -21.85
CA ASN A 193 15.77 8.51 -20.89
C ASN A 193 15.20 8.45 -19.47
N TYR A 194 13.94 8.82 -19.28
CA TYR A 194 13.27 8.65 -17.99
C TYR A 194 13.21 7.17 -17.57
N LEU A 195 12.85 6.26 -18.48
CA LEU A 195 12.82 4.81 -18.20
C LEU A 195 14.19 4.28 -17.75
N LEU A 196 15.27 4.66 -18.46
CA LEU A 196 16.63 4.29 -18.09
C LEU A 196 17.01 4.83 -16.72
N SER A 197 16.59 6.04 -16.37
CA SER A 197 16.86 6.62 -15.05
C SER A 197 16.15 5.89 -13.92
N PHE A 198 14.94 5.38 -14.15
CA PHE A 198 14.28 4.52 -13.17
C PHE A 198 15.02 3.19 -13.01
N ILE A 199 15.42 2.55 -14.11
CA ILE A 199 16.15 1.28 -14.07
C ILE A 199 17.50 1.43 -13.37
N THR A 200 18.26 2.47 -13.70
CA THR A 200 19.59 2.72 -13.12
C THR A 200 19.53 3.06 -11.63
N TRP A 201 18.47 3.73 -11.18
CA TRP A 201 18.32 4.11 -9.77
C TRP A 201 17.65 3.05 -8.89
N TYR A 202 16.93 2.10 -9.50
CA TYR A 202 16.23 1.04 -8.77
C TYR A 202 17.13 0.22 -7.81
N PRO A 203 18.39 -0.15 -8.14
CA PRO A 203 19.30 -0.78 -7.19
C PRO A 203 19.50 0.04 -5.90
N VAL A 204 19.58 1.37 -6.01
CA VAL A 204 19.71 2.26 -4.85
C VAL A 204 18.46 2.16 -3.98
N VAL A 205 17.28 2.15 -4.59
CA VAL A 205 16.00 1.97 -3.87
C VAL A 205 15.96 0.65 -3.11
N LEU A 206 16.43 -0.44 -3.73
CA LEU A 206 16.51 -1.74 -3.07
C LEU A 206 17.49 -1.75 -1.89
N THR A 207 18.68 -1.15 -2.05
CA THR A 207 19.64 -1.04 -0.94
C THR A 207 19.06 -0.25 0.24
N LEU A 208 18.29 0.79 -0.06
CA LEU A 208 17.63 1.61 0.95
C LEU A 208 16.52 0.85 1.67
N LEU A 209 15.73 0.07 0.93
CA LEU A 209 14.72 -0.80 1.53
C LEU A 209 15.36 -1.82 2.49
N LEU A 210 16.42 -2.50 2.04
CA LEU A 210 17.13 -3.48 2.86
C LEU A 210 17.77 -2.85 4.10
N SER A 211 18.38 -1.67 3.97
CA SER A 211 18.97 -0.96 5.11
C SER A 211 17.90 -0.55 6.13
N MET A 212 16.77 0.01 5.68
CA MET A 212 15.66 0.35 6.58
C MET A 212 15.08 -0.88 7.28
N PHE A 213 15.01 -2.03 6.60
CA PHE A 213 14.50 -3.28 7.18
C PHE A 213 15.44 -3.77 8.28
N GLN A 214 16.75 -3.74 8.01
CA GLN A 214 17.78 -4.06 9.00
C GLN A 214 17.77 -3.09 10.20
N LEU A 215 17.68 -1.78 9.94
CA LEU A 215 17.65 -0.76 10.99
C LEU A 215 16.44 -0.96 11.90
N LYS A 216 15.25 -1.20 11.34
CA LYS A 216 14.07 -1.45 12.15
C LYS A 216 14.22 -2.69 13.03
N ILE A 217 14.76 -3.79 12.49
CA ILE A 217 15.03 -4.99 13.28
C ILE A 217 16.10 -4.73 14.35
N ARG A 218 17.16 -3.97 14.05
CA ARG A 218 18.26 -3.74 14.99
C ARG A 218 17.87 -2.82 16.15
N PHE A 219 17.13 -1.75 15.87
CA PHE A 219 16.78 -0.73 16.87
C PHE A 219 15.46 -1.02 17.60
N PHE A 220 14.48 -1.60 16.90
CA PHE A 220 13.13 -1.82 17.44
C PHE A 220 12.75 -3.30 17.49
N GLY A 221 13.63 -4.21 17.03
CA GLY A 221 13.43 -5.63 17.22
C GLY A 221 13.49 -5.97 18.70
N ARG A 222 12.32 -6.24 19.28
CA ARG A 222 12.20 -6.98 20.54
C ARG A 222 12.56 -8.45 20.31
N MET A 223 13.78 -8.73 19.86
CA MET A 223 14.34 -10.09 19.82
C MET A 223 15.43 -10.29 20.87
N LYS A 224 15.42 -9.48 21.94
CA LYS A 224 16.32 -9.70 23.08
C LYS A 224 15.61 -10.13 24.37
N TYR A 225 14.31 -9.83 24.54
CA TYR A 225 13.58 -10.11 25.80
C TYR A 225 12.07 -10.40 25.63
N LYS A 226 11.66 -11.06 24.53
CA LYS A 226 10.26 -11.52 24.35
C LYS A 226 10.16 -12.99 23.93
N PHE A 227 11.19 -13.76 24.29
CA PHE A 227 11.20 -15.21 24.39
C PHE A 227 11.55 -15.56 25.82
#